data_AF-A0A9D2I2X4-F1
#
_entry.id   AF-A0A9D2I2X4-F1
#
_cell.length_a   1.000
_cell.length_b   1.000
_cell.length_c   1.000
_cell.angle_alpha   90.00
_cell.angle_beta   90.00
_cell.angle_gamma   90.00
#
_symmetry.space_group_name_H-M   'P 1'
#
loop_
_entity.id
_entity.type
_entity.pdbx_description
1 polymer ?
#
loop_
_entity_poly.entity_id
_entity_poly.type
_entity_poly.pdbx_seq_one_letter_code
_entity_poly.pdbx_strand_id
1 'polypeptide(L)'
;MKSLKDIVTHENIEFISPWPGGARFKWYCEDLEFFVIATDFGGKDHVSVSHSDTNIAPTISQMLQLKNIFFFDYELTDFNMKKDDDEQLLLSNCYHIHRDQKEFIFTFNFKNFKFKE
;
A
#
# COMPACT_ATOMS: atom_id res chain seq x y z
N MET A 1 0.47 -1.60 -8.50
CA MET A 1 -0.35 -2.22 -7.45
C MET A 1 -0.79 -3.61 -7.90
N LYS A 2 -0.94 -4.55 -6.97
CA LYS A 2 -1.50 -5.87 -7.23
C LYS A 2 -3.00 -5.80 -7.50
N SER A 3 -3.55 -6.84 -8.13
CA SER A 3 -4.99 -6.91 -8.36
C SER A 3 -5.76 -7.17 -7.06
N LEU A 4 -7.04 -6.82 -7.02
CA LEU A 4 -7.91 -7.14 -5.88
C LEU A 4 -7.87 -8.63 -5.54
N LYS A 5 -7.88 -9.50 -6.56
CA LYS A 5 -7.81 -10.96 -6.41
C LYS A 5 -6.52 -11.38 -5.69
N ASP A 6 -5.39 -10.77 -6.02
CA ASP A 6 -4.11 -11.09 -5.38
C ASP A 6 -4.07 -10.58 -3.93
N ILE A 7 -4.58 -9.37 -3.69
CA ILE A 7 -4.61 -8.74 -2.36
C ILE A 7 -5.40 -9.59 -1.36
N VAL A 8 -6.61 -10.03 -1.72
CA VAL A 8 -7.51 -10.77 -0.81
C VAL A 8 -7.10 -12.23 -0.59
N THR A 9 -6.06 -12.71 -1.26
CA THR A 9 -5.47 -14.03 -0.93
C THR A 9 -4.55 -13.98 0.29
N HIS A 10 -4.17 -12.78 0.73
CA HIS A 10 -3.37 -12.61 1.93
C HIS A 10 -4.25 -12.83 3.17
N GLU A 11 -3.83 -13.75 4.06
CA GLU A 11 -4.63 -14.20 5.21
C GLU A 11 -5.04 -13.08 6.18
N ASN A 12 -4.21 -12.03 6.27
CA ASN A 12 -4.43 -10.91 7.15
C ASN A 12 -5.26 -9.76 6.53
N ILE A 13 -5.85 -9.96 5.35
CA ILE A 13 -6.63 -8.95 4.64
C ILE A 13 -8.09 -9.39 4.52
N GLU A 14 -9.00 -8.53 4.94
CA GLU A 14 -10.44 -8.71 4.75
C GLU A 14 -10.98 -7.61 3.83
N PHE A 15 -11.62 -8.01 2.72
CA PHE A 15 -12.31 -7.06 1.85
C PHE A 15 -13.62 -6.60 2.50
N ILE A 16 -13.80 -5.28 2.59
CA ILE A 16 -15.00 -4.67 3.16
C ILE A 16 -16.00 -4.32 2.05
N SER A 17 -15.56 -3.49 1.10
CA SER A 17 -16.44 -2.98 0.03
C SER A 17 -15.65 -2.26 -1.07
N PRO A 18 -16.25 -2.08 -2.25
CA PRO A 18 -15.69 -1.19 -3.28
C PRO A 18 -15.57 0.26 -2.79
N TRP A 19 -14.66 1.01 -3.43
CA TRP A 19 -14.47 2.45 -3.24
C TRP A 19 -14.29 3.13 -4.60
N PRO A 20 -14.61 4.42 -4.77
CA PRO A 20 -14.30 5.13 -6.01
C PRO A 20 -12.82 4.99 -6.38
N GLY A 21 -12.56 4.37 -7.54
CA GLY A 21 -11.21 4.08 -8.00
C GLY A 21 -10.48 3.01 -7.18
N GLY A 22 -11.17 2.10 -6.49
CA GLY A 22 -10.50 1.03 -5.74
C GLY A 22 -11.38 0.27 -4.74
N ALA A 23 -10.85 0.01 -3.54
CA ALA A 23 -11.50 -0.82 -2.51
C ALA A 23 -11.08 -0.47 -1.08
N ARG A 24 -11.92 -0.88 -0.12
CA ARG A 24 -11.69 -0.78 1.33
C ARG A 24 -11.46 -2.15 1.93
N PHE A 25 -10.54 -2.20 2.89
CA PHE A 25 -10.10 -3.43 3.55
C PHE A 25 -9.92 -3.21 5.06
N LYS A 26 -9.98 -4.31 5.80
CA LYS A 26 -9.31 -4.40 7.10
C LYS A 26 -7.99 -5.13 6.91
N TRP A 27 -6.98 -4.70 7.65
CA TRP A 27 -5.69 -5.36 7.72
C TRP A 27 -5.33 -5.66 9.17
N TYR A 28 -5.07 -6.93 9.46
CA TYR A 28 -4.73 -7.40 10.80
C TYR A 28 -3.22 -7.60 10.92
N CYS A 29 -2.56 -6.93 11.87
CA CYS A 29 -1.12 -7.02 12.04
C CYS A 29 -0.74 -6.84 13.51
N GLU A 30 -0.03 -7.81 14.09
CA GLU A 30 0.49 -7.73 15.47
C GLU A 30 -0.61 -7.36 16.49
N ASP A 31 -1.73 -8.08 16.44
CA ASP A 31 -2.93 -7.88 17.28
C ASP A 31 -3.67 -6.54 17.08
N LEU A 32 -3.28 -5.75 16.08
CA LEU A 32 -3.97 -4.51 15.70
C LEU A 32 -4.83 -4.72 14.46
N GLU A 33 -5.95 -4.00 14.40
CA GLU A 33 -6.82 -3.89 13.23
C GLU A 33 -6.68 -2.50 12.61
N PHE A 34 -6.21 -2.44 11.37
CA PHE A 34 -6.13 -1.21 10.60
C PHE A 34 -7.19 -1.17 9.52
N PHE A 35 -7.70 0.03 9.26
CA PHE A 35 -8.53 0.32 8.10
C PHE A 35 -7.64 0.75 6.94
N VAL A 36 -7.85 0.15 5.77
CA VAL A 36 -7.05 0.39 4.57
C VAL A 36 -7.96 0.76 3.40
N ILE A 37 -7.60 1.82 2.66
CA ILE A 37 -8.21 2.15 1.37
C ILE A 37 -7.10 2.05 0.32
N ALA A 38 -7.32 1.28 -0.74
CA ALA A 38 -6.43 1.21 -1.89
C ALA A 38 -7.15 1.75 -3.13
N THR A 39 -6.51 2.66 -3.86
CA THR A 39 -7.08 3.30 -5.06
C THR A 39 -6.07 3.48 -6.19
N ASP A 40 -6.54 3.42 -7.44
CA ASP A 40 -5.76 3.56 -8.68
C ASP A 40 -6.30 4.69 -9.56
N PHE A 41 -6.30 5.93 -9.05
CA PHE A 41 -6.87 7.07 -9.78
C PHE A 41 -5.81 7.90 -10.50
N GLY A 42 -6.07 8.25 -11.77
CA GLY A 42 -5.28 9.24 -12.52
C GLY A 42 -3.83 8.84 -12.81
N GLY A 43 -3.55 7.54 -12.94
CA GLY A 43 -2.18 7.03 -13.16
C GLY A 43 -1.33 6.99 -11.89
N LYS A 44 -1.95 7.14 -10.71
CA LYS A 44 -1.29 7.05 -9.42
C LYS A 44 -1.98 5.96 -8.58
N ASP A 45 -1.18 5.03 -8.13
CA ASP A 45 -1.61 4.05 -7.15
C ASP A 45 -1.43 4.66 -5.75
N HIS A 46 -2.41 4.44 -4.87
CA HIS A 46 -2.45 4.99 -3.53
C HIS A 46 -3.01 3.96 -2.55
N VAL A 47 -2.34 3.79 -1.42
CA VAL A 47 -2.86 3.01 -0.29
C VAL A 47 -2.78 3.90 0.94
N SER A 48 -3.91 4.14 1.61
CA SER A 48 -3.96 4.79 2.92
C SER A 48 -4.29 3.78 4.00
N VAL A 49 -3.63 3.88 5.14
CA VAL A 49 -3.85 3.04 6.31
C VAL A 49 -4.01 3.89 7.56
N SER A 50 -5.00 3.58 8.38
CA SER A 50 -5.30 4.28 9.62
C SER A 50 -5.83 3.31 10.69
N HIS A 51 -5.65 3.65 11.96
CA HIS A 51 -6.25 2.93 13.08
C HIS A 51 -7.40 3.74 13.68
N SER A 52 -8.41 3.07 14.26
CA SER A 52 -9.57 3.73 14.90
C SER A 52 -9.19 4.57 16.12
N ASP A 53 -8.22 4.11 16.91
CA ASP A 53 -7.50 4.90 17.91
C ASP A 53 -6.42 5.76 17.23
N THR A 54 -6.58 7.08 17.29
CA THR A 54 -5.68 8.08 16.69
C THR A 54 -4.30 8.14 17.34
N ASN A 55 -4.10 7.50 18.49
CA ASN A 55 -2.77 7.40 19.13
C ASN A 55 -1.94 6.23 18.59
N ILE A 56 -2.56 5.34 17.81
CA ILE A 56 -1.89 4.18 17.23
C ILE A 56 -1.54 4.51 15.78
N ALA A 57 -0.24 4.58 15.51
CA ALA A 57 0.30 4.74 14.18
C ALA A 57 1.00 3.44 13.73
N PRO A 58 0.89 3.06 12.45
CA PRO A 58 1.64 1.92 11.94
C PRO A 58 3.14 2.17 12.02
N THR A 59 3.92 1.16 12.41
CA THR A 59 5.38 1.23 12.41
C THR A 59 5.95 1.15 10.99
N ILE A 60 7.22 1.52 10.80
CA ILE A 60 7.89 1.38 9.50
C ILE A 60 7.88 -0.09 9.02
N SER A 61 8.09 -1.04 9.93
CA SER A 61 8.04 -2.48 9.61
C SER A 61 6.66 -2.88 9.11
N GLN A 62 5.60 -2.44 9.80
CA GLN A 62 4.22 -2.65 9.40
C GLN A 62 3.93 -2.02 8.03
N MET A 63 4.37 -0.79 7.78
CA MET A 63 4.22 -0.12 6.48
C MET A 63 4.90 -0.89 5.34
N LEU A 64 6.08 -1.49 5.58
CA LEU A 64 6.76 -2.33 4.60
C LEU A 64 6.01 -3.65 4.33
N GLN A 65 5.44 -4.27 5.36
CA GLN A 65 4.57 -5.44 5.19
C GLN A 65 3.34 -5.08 4.34
N LEU A 66 2.67 -3.97 4.67
CA LEU A 66 1.51 -3.50 3.92
C LEU A 66 1.87 -3.18 2.47
N LYS A 67 3.03 -2.54 2.23
CA LYS A 67 3.55 -2.34 0.86
C LYS A 67 3.61 -3.68 0.12
N ASN A 68 4.23 -4.70 0.70
CA ASN A 68 4.41 -5.99 0.04
C ASN A 68 3.10 -6.74 -0.19
N ILE A 69 2.02 -6.40 0.53
CA ILE A 69 0.68 -6.91 0.27
C ILE A 69 0.09 -6.26 -0.97
N PHE A 70 0.10 -4.92 -1.03
CA PHE A 70 -0.62 -4.15 -2.07
C PHE A 70 0.20 -3.85 -3.33
N PHE A 71 1.52 -3.88 -3.26
CA PHE A 71 2.44 -3.55 -4.34
C PHE A 71 3.40 -4.71 -4.61
N PHE A 72 3.93 -4.76 -5.82
CA PHE A 72 5.01 -5.68 -6.16
C PHE A 72 6.37 -5.14 -5.69
N ASP A 73 7.31 -6.03 -5.38
CA ASP A 73 8.62 -5.66 -4.83
C ASP A 73 9.44 -4.73 -5.75
N TYR A 74 9.21 -4.79 -7.07
CA TYR A 74 9.89 -3.96 -8.07
C TYR A 74 9.26 -2.57 -8.25
N GLU A 75 8.14 -2.29 -7.58
CA GLU A 75 7.47 -1.00 -7.67
C GLU A 75 8.14 0.01 -6.73
N LEU A 76 8.50 1.17 -7.30
CA LEU A 76 8.92 2.34 -6.53
C LEU A 76 7.70 2.90 -5.82
N THR A 77 7.82 3.06 -4.50
CA THR A 77 6.72 3.52 -3.65
C THR A 77 7.26 4.50 -2.64
N ASP A 78 6.57 5.61 -2.44
CA ASP A 78 6.86 6.58 -1.41
C ASP A 78 5.95 6.40 -0.20
N PHE A 79 6.52 6.55 1.00
CA PHE A 79 5.79 6.54 2.26
C PHE A 79 5.70 7.96 2.80
N ASN A 80 4.50 8.41 3.13
CA ASN A 80 4.33 9.65 3.86
C ASN A 80 3.16 9.54 4.83
N MET A 81 3.32 10.11 6.02
CA MET A 81 2.16 10.42 6.85
C MET A 81 1.30 11.42 6.07
N LYS A 82 -0.02 11.28 6.13
CA LYS A 82 -0.92 12.28 5.57
C LYS A 82 -0.62 13.60 6.30
N LYS A 83 0.00 14.54 5.59
CA LYS A 83 0.03 15.94 6.02
C LYS A 83 -1.34 16.46 5.61
N ASP A 84 -2.19 16.73 6.59
CA ASP A 84 -3.51 17.27 6.29
C ASP A 84 -3.36 18.55 5.47
N ASP A 85 -4.10 18.63 4.35
CA ASP A 85 -4.13 19.79 3.43
C ASP A 85 -4.81 21.03 4.05
N ASP A 86 -5.04 21.05 5.36
CA ASP A 86 -5.45 22.21 6.13
C ASP A 86 -4.93 22.02 7.56
N GLU A 87 -4.24 23.04 8.09
CA GLU A 87 -3.62 23.08 9.42
C GLU A 87 -4.60 22.91 10.61
N GLN A 88 -5.84 22.48 10.36
CA GLN A 88 -6.96 22.46 11.31
C GLN A 88 -7.62 21.08 11.50
N LEU A 89 -7.18 20.01 10.82
CA LEU A 89 -7.68 18.66 11.09
C LEU A 89 -6.73 17.92 12.03
N LEU A 90 -7.21 17.71 13.25
CA LEU A 90 -6.49 17.14 14.38
C LEU A 90 -6.04 15.70 14.12
N LEU A 91 -4.73 15.45 14.20
CA LEU A 91 -4.11 14.14 14.48
C LEU A 91 -4.51 12.99 13.54
N SER A 92 -4.21 13.13 12.26
CA SER A 92 -4.26 11.99 11.34
C SER A 92 -3.12 11.00 11.63
N ASN A 93 -3.42 9.86 12.28
CA ASN A 93 -2.58 8.65 12.31
C ASN A 93 -2.59 7.89 10.97
N CYS A 94 -3.03 8.55 9.90
CA CYS A 94 -3.14 7.98 8.57
C CYS A 94 -1.81 8.08 7.83
N TYR A 95 -1.32 6.94 7.33
CA TYR A 95 -0.14 6.84 6.51
C TYR A 95 -0.49 6.42 5.10
N HIS A 96 0.22 6.98 4.14
CA HIS A 96 0.00 6.74 2.73
C HIS A 96 1.21 6.06 2.11
N ILE A 97 0.93 5.17 1.17
CA ILE A 97 1.87 4.59 0.21
C ILE A 97 1.43 5.08 -1.16
N HIS A 98 2.31 5.77 -1.88
CA HIS A 98 2.04 6.26 -3.23
C HIS A 98 2.98 5.63 -4.23
N ARG A 99 2.49 5.40 -5.45
CA ARG A 99 3.30 5.03 -6.61
C ARG A 99 2.79 5.76 -7.83
N ASP A 100 3.70 6.38 -8.59
CA ASP A 100 3.41 6.84 -9.94
C ASP A 100 3.54 5.65 -10.91
N GLN A 101 2.48 5.35 -11.67
CA GLN A 101 2.50 4.22 -12.60
C GLN A 101 3.51 4.39 -13.75
N LYS A 102 4.01 5.62 -13.99
CA LYS A 102 5.06 5.90 -14.98
C LYS A 102 6.45 5.44 -14.53
N GLU A 103 6.64 5.21 -13.24
CA GLU A 103 7.90 4.74 -12.68
C GLU A 103 7.89 3.21 -12.60
N PHE A 104 8.57 2.58 -13.55
CA PHE A 104 8.75 1.13 -13.58
C PHE A 104 10.24 0.79 -13.58
N ILE A 105 10.74 0.11 -12.54
CA ILE A 105 12.08 -0.47 -12.58
C ILE A 105 11.95 -1.88 -13.15
N PHE A 106 12.47 -2.07 -14.36
CA PHE A 106 12.71 -3.40 -14.92
C PHE A 106 14.09 -3.88 -14.47
N THR A 107 14.20 -4.58 -13.35
CA THR A 107 15.47 -5.22 -12.97
C THR A 107 15.57 -6.57 -13.69
N PHE A 108 15.93 -6.56 -14.99
CA PHE A 108 16.37 -7.76 -15.68
C PHE A 108 17.72 -8.21 -15.11
N ASN A 109 17.73 -9.27 -14.30
CA ASN A 109 18.97 -9.85 -13.80
C ASN A 109 19.54 -10.83 -14.86
N PHE A 110 20.26 -10.30 -15.86
CA PHE A 110 20.88 -11.08 -16.96
C PHE A 110 22.09 -11.94 -16.54
N LYS A 111 22.23 -12.35 -15.28
CA LYS A 111 23.48 -13.01 -14.84
C LYS A 111 23.67 -14.46 -15.31
N ASN A 112 22.71 -15.10 -15.99
CA ASN A 112 22.85 -16.51 -16.40
C ASN A 112 22.49 -16.84 -17.87
N PHE A 113 22.27 -15.86 -18.75
CA PHE A 113 22.07 -16.17 -20.17
C PHE A 113 23.41 -16.23 -20.91
N LYS A 114 23.99 -17.43 -21.02
CA LYS A 114 25.04 -17.71 -22.02
C LYS A 114 24.38 -18.32 -23.25
N PHE A 115 24.47 -17.64 -24.39
CA PHE A 115 24.27 -18.28 -25.69
C PHE A 115 25.38 -19.33 -25.87
N LYS A 116 25.01 -20.57 -26.14
CA LYS A 116 25.90 -21.56 -26.74
C LYS A 116 25.67 -21.50 -28.25
N GLU A 117 26.67 -21.02 -28.98
CA GLU A 117 26.87 -21.34 -30.39
C GLU A 117 27.30 -22.81 -30.55
#